data_AF-A0A7C1T2N3-F1
#
_entry.id   AF-A0A7C1T2N3-F1
#
_cell.length_a   1.000
_cell.length_b   1.000
_cell.length_c   1.000
_cell.angle_alpha   90.00
_cell.angle_beta   90.00
_cell.angle_gamma   90.00
#
_symmetry.space_group_name_H-M   'P 1'
#
loop_
_entity.id
_entity.type
_entity.pdbx_description
1 polymer ?
#
loop_
_entity_poly.entity_id
_entity_poly.type
_entity_poly.pdbx_seq_one_letter_code
_entity_poly.pdbx_strand_id
1 'polypeptide(L)'
;MCAERVSSKGLAVRGVAALIMLAIILFLFSTGLYIRVPLGYGFHLGDLVIVTLVMLFIVKAEQLVAPLSSVVSLALEAESRVVGSIIQAVLRLLEIAVAYYTLRRVFNLLAVPIIGLENSYIVYDAVFLVAACLTIYNLVKSLAR
;
A
#
# COMPACT_ATOMS: atom_id res chain seq x y z
N MET A 1 36.10 8.29 -5.24
CA MET A 1 34.83 8.47 -4.50
C MET A 1 34.38 7.11 -4.02
N CYS A 2 34.57 6.81 -2.74
CA CYS A 2 34.20 5.54 -2.14
C CYS A 2 32.67 5.46 -2.06
N ALA A 3 32.07 4.61 -2.88
CA ALA A 3 30.68 4.23 -2.72
C ALA A 3 30.56 3.48 -1.38
N GLU A 4 29.95 4.15 -0.41
CA GLU A 4 29.59 3.58 0.88
C GLU A 4 28.77 2.31 0.61
N ARG A 5 29.34 1.13 0.87
CA ARG A 5 28.62 -0.15 0.80
C ARG A 5 27.57 -0.14 1.90
N VAL A 6 26.41 0.45 1.60
CA VAL A 6 25.25 0.35 2.47
C VAL A 6 24.90 -1.13 2.57
N SER A 7 25.19 -1.73 3.71
CA SER A 7 24.91 -3.14 3.99
C SER A 7 23.43 -3.43 3.73
N SER A 8 23.12 -4.47 2.97
CA SER A 8 21.75 -4.91 2.66
C SER A 8 20.90 -5.14 3.92
N LYS A 9 21.55 -5.57 5.02
CA LYS A 9 20.93 -5.68 6.35
C LYS A 9 20.55 -4.31 6.93
N GLY A 10 21.39 -3.30 6.75
CA GLY A 10 21.10 -1.93 7.17
C GLY A 10 19.94 -1.31 6.40
N LEU A 11 19.84 -1.61 5.10
CA LEU A 11 18.71 -1.23 4.25
C LEU A 11 17.40 -1.94 4.68
N ALA A 12 17.48 -3.23 5.03
CA ALA A 12 16.34 -3.98 5.55
C ALA A 12 15.83 -3.43 6.88
N VAL A 13 16.72 -3.15 7.83
CA VAL A 13 16.34 -2.57 9.13
C VAL A 13 15.73 -1.17 8.95
N ARG A 14 16.31 -0.32 8.09
CA ARG A 14 15.74 1.00 7.79
C ARG A 14 14.37 0.90 7.13
N GLY A 15 14.20 -0.07 6.23
CA GLY A 15 12.94 -0.31 5.55
C GLY A 15 11.84 -0.80 6.49
N VAL A 16 12.13 -1.83 7.30
CA VAL A 16 11.19 -2.34 8.31
C VAL A 16 10.88 -1.27 9.36
N ALA A 17 11.88 -0.50 9.80
CA ALA A 17 11.65 0.62 10.72
C ALA A 17 10.78 1.71 10.09
N ALA A 18 10.93 2.01 8.80
CA ALA A 18 10.07 2.94 8.09
C ALA A 18 8.63 2.43 7.99
N LEU A 19 8.42 1.12 7.76
CA LEU A 19 7.09 0.51 7.79
C LEU A 19 6.44 0.59 9.16
N ILE A 20 7.20 0.26 10.21
CA ILE A 20 6.72 0.32 11.60
C ILE A 20 6.37 1.76 11.96
N MET A 21 7.23 2.73 11.62
CA MET A 21 6.92 4.15 11.82
C MET A 21 5.68 4.57 11.04
N LEU A 22 5.54 4.15 9.78
CA LEU A 22 4.37 4.49 8.98
C LEU A 22 3.09 3.87 9.54
N ALA A 23 3.13 2.63 10.02
CA ALA A 23 2.02 1.96 10.70
C ALA A 23 1.66 2.68 12.01
N ILE A 24 2.65 3.09 12.80
CA ILE A 24 2.44 3.90 14.01
C ILE A 24 1.81 5.26 13.66
N ILE A 25 2.29 5.93 12.61
CA ILE A 25 1.73 7.21 12.15
C ILE A 25 0.28 7.02 11.69
N LEU A 26 0.00 6.00 10.88
CA LEU A 26 -1.37 5.66 10.44
C LEU A 26 -2.28 5.37 11.64
N PHE A 27 -1.78 4.65 12.65
CA PHE A 27 -2.52 4.36 13.88
C PHE A 27 -2.80 5.62 14.71
N LEU A 28 -1.80 6.50 14.88
CA LEU A 28 -1.94 7.78 15.59
C LEU A 28 -2.94 8.72 14.91
N PHE A 29 -2.94 8.76 13.57
CA PHE A 29 -3.92 9.49 12.79
C PHE A 29 -5.32 8.86 12.81
N SER A 30 -5.46 7.59 13.18
CA SER A 30 -6.78 6.96 13.37
C SER A 30 -7.40 7.21 14.75
N THR A 31 -6.60 7.57 15.77
CA THR A 31 -7.02 7.58 17.18
C THR A 31 -7.09 8.97 17.82
N GLY A 32 -6.08 9.84 17.63
CA GLY A 32 -5.98 11.10 18.40
C GLY A 32 -5.54 12.36 17.64
N LEU A 33 -4.76 12.22 16.56
CA LEU A 33 -4.30 13.35 15.73
C LEU A 33 -5.20 13.60 14.50
N TYR A 34 -6.38 12.97 14.48
CA TYR A 34 -7.30 13.04 13.35
C TYR A 34 -7.95 14.42 13.24
N ILE A 35 -7.67 15.13 12.15
CA ILE A 35 -8.30 16.41 11.83
C ILE A 35 -9.74 16.15 11.36
N ARG A 36 -10.70 16.22 12.30
CA ARG A 36 -12.15 16.08 12.06
C ARG A 36 -12.77 17.34 11.46
N VAL A 37 -12.19 17.86 10.38
CA VAL A 37 -12.84 18.92 9.60
C VAL A 37 -13.64 18.24 8.50
N PRO A 38 -14.98 18.23 8.55
CA PRO A 38 -15.80 17.55 7.56
C PRO A 38 -15.71 18.28 6.22
N LEU A 39 -15.47 17.53 5.15
CA LEU A 39 -15.42 18.01 3.77
C LEU A 39 -16.65 17.56 2.95
N GLY A 40 -17.50 16.69 3.53
CA GLY A 40 -18.74 16.19 2.91
C GLY A 40 -18.78 14.68 2.82
N TYR A 41 -19.98 14.09 2.80
CA TYR A 41 -20.22 12.65 2.60
C TYR A 41 -19.40 11.70 3.49
N GLY A 42 -19.18 12.10 4.76
CA GLY A 42 -18.41 11.32 5.73
C GLY A 42 -16.88 11.42 5.56
N PHE A 43 -16.40 12.25 4.62
CA PHE A 43 -14.99 12.56 4.41
C PHE A 43 -14.54 13.71 5.30
N HIS A 44 -13.36 13.60 5.88
CA HIS A 44 -12.72 14.66 6.67
C HIS A 44 -11.36 15.00 6.12
N LEU A 45 -10.85 16.19 6.46
CA LEU A 45 -9.52 16.64 6.04
C LEU A 45 -8.41 15.70 6.52
N GLY A 46 -8.58 15.04 7.68
CA GLY A 46 -7.69 13.97 8.13
C GLY A 46 -7.60 12.77 7.18
N ASP A 47 -8.64 12.49 6.40
CA ASP A 47 -8.63 11.40 5.42
C ASP A 47 -7.67 11.70 4.25
N LEU A 48 -7.47 12.97 3.87
CA LEU A 48 -6.46 13.35 2.85
C LEU A 48 -5.04 13.04 3.31
N VAL A 49 -4.76 13.27 4.59
CA VAL A 49 -3.46 12.96 5.18
C VAL A 49 -3.24 11.45 5.17
N ILE A 50 -4.26 10.68 5.54
CA ILE A 50 -4.21 9.20 5.49
C ILE A 50 -3.98 8.72 4.05
N VAL A 51 -4.68 9.29 3.06
CA VAL A 51 -4.49 8.98 1.63
C VAL A 51 -3.05 9.24 1.19
N THR A 52 -2.48 10.37 1.60
CA THR A 52 -1.10 10.74 1.27
C THR A 52 -0.10 9.78 1.90
N LEU A 53 -0.32 9.40 3.17
CA LEU A 53 0.51 8.41 3.86
C LEU A 53 0.42 7.02 3.23
N VAL A 54 -0.77 6.62 2.78
CA VAL A 54 -0.98 5.36 2.05
C VAL A 54 -0.29 5.38 0.69
N MET A 55 -0.36 6.49 -0.05
CA MET A 55 0.41 6.63 -1.30
C MET A 55 1.91 6.47 -1.03
N LEU A 56 2.42 7.11 0.02
CA LEU A 56 3.82 6.95 0.45
C LEU A 56 4.13 5.51 0.86
N PHE A 57 3.22 4.82 1.56
CA PHE A 57 3.35 3.39 1.89
C PHE A 57 3.54 2.57 0.63
N ILE A 58 2.64 2.71 -0.35
CA ILE A 58 2.67 1.95 -1.61
C ILE A 58 4.01 2.17 -2.33
N VAL A 59 4.46 3.43 -2.47
CA VAL A 59 5.74 3.75 -3.12
C VAL A 59 6.94 3.15 -2.37
N LYS A 60 6.87 3.07 -1.04
CA LYS A 60 7.96 2.53 -0.23
C LYS A 60 7.92 1.01 -0.09
N ALA A 61 6.74 0.39 -0.12
CA ALA A 61 6.53 -1.05 -0.07
C ALA A 61 7.32 -1.78 -1.15
N GLU A 62 7.33 -1.28 -2.39
CA GLU A 62 8.14 -1.90 -3.45
C GLU A 62 9.65 -1.91 -3.15
N GLN A 63 10.16 -0.87 -2.48
CA GLN A 63 11.59 -0.78 -2.10
C GLN A 63 11.99 -1.82 -1.05
N LEU A 64 11.00 -2.45 -0.40
CA LEU A 64 11.20 -3.42 0.68
C LEU A 64 11.33 -4.86 0.18
N VAL A 65 10.94 -5.13 -1.06
CA VAL A 65 10.97 -6.48 -1.64
C VAL A 65 12.38 -7.08 -1.59
N ALA A 66 13.37 -6.38 -2.12
CA ALA A 66 14.76 -6.86 -2.18
C ALA A 66 15.41 -7.07 -0.79
N PRO A 67 15.30 -6.14 0.17
CA PRO A 67 15.85 -6.39 1.49
C PRO A 67 15.10 -7.50 2.24
N LEU A 68 13.76 -7.54 2.18
CA LEU A 68 12.98 -8.60 2.83
C LEU A 68 13.28 -9.97 2.22
N SER A 69 13.42 -10.07 0.90
CA SER A 69 13.78 -11.33 0.24
C SER A 69 15.14 -11.83 0.67
N SER A 70 16.11 -10.93 0.85
CA SER A 70 17.45 -11.30 1.33
C SER A 70 17.41 -11.88 2.74
N VAL A 71 16.64 -11.29 3.65
CA VAL A 71 16.52 -11.74 5.05
C VAL A 71 15.80 -13.08 5.14
N VAL A 72 14.68 -13.22 4.42
CA VAL A 72 13.86 -14.44 4.44
C VAL A 72 14.58 -15.61 3.73
N SER A 73 15.27 -15.34 2.61
CA SER A 73 16.12 -16.33 1.92
C SER A 73 17.24 -16.83 2.82
N LEU A 74 17.89 -15.93 3.58
CA LEU A 74 18.92 -16.29 4.57
C LEU A 74 18.36 -17.09 5.75
N ALA A 75 17.14 -16.80 6.20
CA ALA A 75 16.54 -17.48 7.35
C ALA A 75 15.96 -18.85 7.01
N LEU A 76 15.46 -19.03 5.78
CA LEU A 76 14.79 -20.25 5.32
C LEU A 76 15.65 -21.12 4.39
N GLU A 77 16.91 -20.72 4.15
CA GLU A 77 17.82 -21.39 3.20
C GLU A 77 17.21 -21.63 1.81
N ALA A 78 16.32 -20.72 1.38
CA ALA A 78 15.56 -20.83 0.14
C ALA A 78 16.12 -19.90 -0.95
N GLU A 79 15.87 -20.22 -2.22
CA GLU A 79 16.27 -19.36 -3.34
C GLU A 79 15.68 -17.95 -3.23
N SER A 80 16.56 -16.95 -3.19
CA SER A 80 16.20 -15.53 -3.07
C SER A 80 15.25 -15.04 -4.17
N ARG A 81 15.33 -15.63 -5.37
CA ARG A 81 14.43 -15.28 -6.48
C ARG A 81 12.98 -15.69 -6.21
N VAL A 82 12.76 -16.91 -5.73
CA VAL A 82 11.42 -17.42 -5.41
C VAL A 82 10.84 -16.65 -4.23
N VAL A 83 11.63 -16.47 -3.17
CA VAL A 83 11.24 -15.71 -1.97
C VAL A 83 10.92 -14.25 -2.31
N GLY A 84 11.71 -13.61 -3.18
CA GLY A 84 11.44 -12.25 -3.64
C GLY A 84 10.13 -12.12 -4.39
N SER A 85 9.81 -13.07 -5.26
CA SER A 85 8.56 -13.07 -6.01
C SER A 85 7.33 -13.23 -5.10
N ILE A 86 7.42 -14.07 -4.07
CA ILE A 86 6.36 -14.27 -3.07
C ILE A 86 6.17 -13.00 -2.22
N ILE A 87 7.26 -12.40 -1.73
CA ILE A 87 7.19 -11.18 -0.92
C ILE A 87 6.60 -10.03 -1.75
N GLN A 88 7.01 -9.90 -3.01
CA GLN A 88 6.44 -8.92 -3.93
C GLN A 88 4.94 -9.16 -4.14
N ALA A 89 4.52 -10.42 -4.30
CA ALA A 89 3.11 -10.77 -4.45
C ALA A 89 2.28 -10.34 -3.23
N VAL A 90 2.78 -10.65 -2.04
CA VAL A 90 2.12 -10.30 -0.76
C VAL A 90 2.04 -8.80 -0.58
N LEU A 91 3.12 -8.06 -0.84
CA LEU A 91 3.13 -6.60 -0.74
C LEU A 91 2.14 -5.96 -1.72
N ARG A 92 2.07 -6.43 -2.96
CA ARG A 92 1.08 -5.94 -3.93
C ARG A 92 -0.36 -6.21 -3.53
N LEU A 93 -0.65 -7.37 -2.93
CA LEU A 93 -1.99 -7.66 -2.41
C LEU A 93 -2.35 -6.72 -1.26
N LEU A 94 -1.40 -6.44 -0.36
CA LEU A 94 -1.57 -5.46 0.70
C LEU A 94 -1.80 -4.06 0.14
N GLU A 95 -1.02 -3.63 -0.85
CA GLU A 95 -1.19 -2.35 -1.53
C GLU A 95 -2.59 -2.21 -2.13
N ILE A 96 -3.09 -3.23 -2.83
CA ILE A 96 -4.46 -3.24 -3.38
C ILE A 96 -5.49 -3.12 -2.26
N ALA A 97 -5.35 -3.92 -1.19
CA ALA A 97 -6.30 -3.89 -0.09
C ALA A 97 -6.34 -2.50 0.58
N VAL A 98 -5.18 -1.91 0.88
CA VAL A 98 -5.09 -0.58 1.48
C VAL A 98 -5.64 0.49 0.51
N ALA A 99 -5.25 0.43 -0.77
CA ALA A 99 -5.73 1.35 -1.80
C ALA A 99 -7.26 1.33 -1.92
N TYR A 100 -7.89 0.15 -1.85
CA TYR A 100 -9.35 0.01 -1.90
C TYR A 100 -10.05 0.85 -0.83
N TYR A 101 -9.67 0.68 0.44
CA TYR A 101 -10.32 1.38 1.54
C TYR A 101 -10.04 2.87 1.53
N THR A 102 -8.82 3.26 1.14
CA THR A 102 -8.37 4.63 1.19
C THR A 102 -8.89 5.48 0.03
N LEU A 103 -8.88 4.95 -1.20
CA LEU A 103 -9.37 5.66 -2.38
C LEU A 103 -10.90 5.72 -2.45
N ARG A 104 -11.63 4.78 -1.83
CA ARG A 104 -13.11 4.76 -1.82
C ARG A 104 -13.69 6.06 -1.29
N ARG A 105 -13.10 6.54 -0.20
CA ARG A 105 -13.50 7.78 0.46
C ARG A 105 -13.28 9.01 -0.42
N VAL A 106 -12.14 9.06 -1.11
CA VAL A 106 -11.80 10.15 -2.05
C VAL A 106 -12.70 10.09 -3.28
N PHE A 107 -12.92 8.91 -3.84
CA PHE A 107 -13.80 8.71 -4.99
C PHE A 107 -15.22 9.20 -4.68
N ASN A 108 -15.76 8.82 -3.53
CA ASN A 108 -17.09 9.26 -3.12
C ASN A 108 -17.17 10.79 -2.96
N LEU A 109 -16.16 11.43 -2.38
CA LEU A 109 -16.14 12.89 -2.27
C LEU A 109 -16.30 13.57 -3.65
N LEU A 110 -15.66 13.01 -4.68
CA LEU A 110 -15.67 13.56 -6.04
C LEU A 110 -16.89 13.14 -6.87
N ALA A 111 -17.34 11.88 -6.72
CA ALA A 111 -18.36 11.28 -7.57
C ALA A 111 -19.78 11.53 -7.06
N VAL A 112 -19.98 11.61 -5.74
CA VAL A 112 -21.32 11.77 -5.15
C VAL A 112 -22.05 13.03 -5.64
N PRO A 113 -21.39 14.21 -5.80
CA PRO A 113 -22.03 15.39 -6.38
C PRO A 113 -22.56 15.19 -7.81
N ILE A 114 -22.04 14.22 -8.55
CA ILE A 114 -22.32 14.03 -9.99
C ILE A 114 -23.36 12.93 -10.20
N ILE A 115 -23.17 11.79 -9.54
CA ILE A 115 -23.96 10.57 -9.80
C ILE A 115 -24.78 10.08 -8.59
N GLY A 116 -24.68 10.77 -7.45
CA GLY A 116 -25.37 10.40 -6.23
C GLY A 116 -24.66 9.31 -5.41
N LEU A 117 -25.07 9.16 -4.15
CA LEU A 117 -24.36 8.34 -3.17
C LEU A 117 -24.38 6.84 -3.50
N GLU A 118 -25.56 6.28 -3.81
CA GLU A 118 -25.73 4.85 -4.10
C GLU A 118 -24.95 4.43 -5.35
N ASN A 119 -25.06 5.20 -6.44
CA ASN A 119 -24.36 4.90 -7.69
C ASN A 119 -22.84 5.06 -7.55
N SER A 120 -22.36 5.99 -6.71
CA SER A 120 -20.93 6.18 -6.48
C SER A 120 -20.28 4.93 -5.88
N TYR A 121 -20.93 4.28 -4.91
CA TYR A 121 -20.41 3.03 -4.35
C TYR A 121 -20.34 1.91 -5.38
N ILE A 122 -21.41 1.74 -6.18
CA ILE A 122 -21.47 0.68 -7.20
C ILE A 122 -20.40 0.90 -8.27
N VAL A 123 -20.25 2.14 -8.76
CA VAL A 123 -19.25 2.47 -9.78
C VAL A 123 -17.84 2.27 -9.24
N TYR A 124 -17.56 2.71 -7.99
CA TYR A 124 -16.26 2.49 -7.38
C TYR A 124 -15.92 1.02 -7.26
N ASP A 125 -16.84 0.22 -6.69
CA ASP A 125 -16.61 -1.20 -6.45
C ASP A 125 -16.41 -1.95 -7.79
N ALA A 126 -17.16 -1.59 -8.83
CA ALA A 126 -17.00 -2.16 -10.18
C ALA A 126 -15.65 -1.81 -10.82
N VAL A 127 -15.27 -0.53 -10.84
CA VAL A 127 -13.99 -0.07 -11.40
C VAL A 127 -12.82 -0.71 -10.65
N PHE A 128 -12.91 -0.74 -9.32
CA PHE A 128 -11.87 -1.31 -8.49
C PHE A 128 -11.75 -2.83 -8.69
N LEU A 129 -12.85 -3.55 -8.80
CA LEU A 129 -12.85 -4.99 -9.07
C LEU A 129 -12.12 -5.29 -10.38
N VAL A 130 -12.41 -4.56 -11.45
CA VAL A 130 -11.72 -4.74 -12.74
C VAL A 130 -10.23 -4.48 -12.61
N ALA A 131 -9.83 -3.39 -11.94
CA ALA A 131 -8.42 -3.07 -11.71
C ALA A 131 -7.71 -4.13 -10.86
N ALA A 132 -8.36 -4.64 -9.82
CA ALA A 132 -7.85 -5.70 -8.95
C ALA A 132 -7.69 -7.01 -9.74
N CYS A 133 -8.67 -7.40 -10.54
CA CYS A 133 -8.60 -8.58 -11.40
C CYS A 133 -7.45 -8.49 -12.42
N LEU A 134 -7.27 -7.33 -13.07
CA LEU A 134 -6.15 -7.11 -13.98
C LEU A 134 -4.80 -7.21 -13.26
N THR A 135 -4.72 -6.66 -12.05
CA THR A 135 -3.50 -6.71 -11.24
C THR A 135 -3.18 -8.13 -10.81
N ILE A 136 -4.16 -8.88 -10.30
CA ILE A 136 -4.02 -10.30 -9.93
C ILE A 136 -3.61 -11.12 -11.15
N TYR A 137 -4.25 -10.92 -12.31
CA TYR A 137 -3.89 -11.62 -13.54
C TYR A 137 -2.43 -11.38 -13.92
N ASN A 138 -1.97 -10.13 -13.89
CA ASN A 138 -0.58 -9.79 -14.17
C ASN A 138 0.38 -10.42 -13.15
N LEU A 139 -0.04 -10.50 -11.89
CA LEU A 139 0.73 -11.08 -10.80
C LEU A 139 0.89 -12.61 -11.00
N VAL A 140 -0.21 -13.33 -11.24
CA VAL A 140 -0.20 -14.76 -11.54
C VAL A 140 0.63 -15.05 -12.79
N LYS A 141 0.46 -14.26 -13.85
CA LYS A 141 1.24 -14.37 -15.09
C LYS A 141 2.74 -14.17 -14.85
N SER A 142 3.12 -13.30 -13.91
CA SER A 142 4.53 -13.07 -13.56
C SER A 142 5.13 -14.20 -12.72
N LEU A 143 4.33 -14.87 -11.90
CA LEU A 143 4.74 -16.01 -11.08
C LEU A 143 4.84 -17.32 -11.88
N ALA A 144 4.06 -17.45 -12.95
CA ALA A 144 4.05 -18.64 -13.81
C ALA A 144 5.16 -18.65 -14.88
N ARG A 145 6.03 -17.63 -14.93
CA ARG A 145 7.19 -17.52 -15.83
C ARG A 145 8.49 -17.68 -15.07
#